data_AF-A0A7C0WP34-F1
#
_entry.id   AF-A0A7C0WP34-F1
#
_cell.length_a   1.000
_cell.length_b   1.000
_cell.length_c   1.000
_cell.angle_alpha   90.00
_cell.angle_beta   90.00
_cell.angle_gamma   90.00
#
_symmetry.space_group_name_H-M   'P 1'
#
loop_
_entity.id
_entity.type
_entity.pdbx_description
1 polymer ?
#
loop_
_entity_poly.entity_id
_entity_poly.type
_entity_poly.pdbx_seq_one_letter_code
_entity_poly.pdbx_strand_id
1 'polypeptide(L)'
;VGTGIGCGAGLILIANINRVADFISANFGIEVFPPDVYYFDSIPARINISETAVIVGCALLISILASLYPAWKAARMEPVDALRYE
;
A
#
# COMPACT_ATOMS: atom_id res chain seq x y z
N VAL A 1 0.88 10.49 -6.08
CA VAL A 1 0.96 9.51 -7.18
C VAL A 1 1.14 8.09 -6.65
N GLY A 2 2.22 7.79 -5.90
CA GLY A 2 2.48 6.44 -5.36
C GLY A 2 1.33 5.83 -4.55
N THR A 3 0.71 6.58 -3.63
CA THR A 3 -0.42 6.11 -2.82
C THR A 3 -1.64 5.70 -3.67
N GLY A 4 -1.94 6.45 -4.74
CA GLY A 4 -3.05 6.15 -5.63
C GLY A 4 -2.81 4.88 -6.44
N ILE A 5 -1.59 4.72 -6.96
CA ILE A 5 -1.17 3.51 -7.70
C ILE A 5 -1.21 2.29 -6.77
N GLY A 6 -0.64 2.40 -5.56
CA GLY A 6 -0.62 1.31 -4.59
C GLY A 6 -2.03 0.91 -4.14
N CYS A 7 -2.91 1.88 -3.88
CA CYS A 7 -4.30 1.61 -3.53
C CYS A 7 -5.04 0.90 -4.68
N GLY A 8 -4.90 1.39 -5.91
CA GLY A 8 -5.52 0.77 -7.08
C GLY A 8 -5.03 -0.66 -7.33
N ALA A 9 -3.71 -0.87 -7.28
CA ALA A 9 -3.12 -2.20 -7.43
C ALA A 9 -3.57 -3.15 -6.32
N GLY A 10 -3.63 -2.70 -5.07
CA GLY A 10 -4.12 -3.48 -3.94
C GLY A 10 -5.58 -3.89 -4.09
N LEU A 11 -6.46 -2.96 -4.49
CA LEU A 11 -7.88 -3.25 -4.74
C LEU A 11 -8.06 -4.28 -5.85
N ILE A 12 -7.31 -4.16 -6.95
CA ILE A 12 -7.35 -5.12 -8.06
C ILE A 12 -6.85 -6.49 -7.62
N LEU A 13 -5.77 -6.55 -6.84
CA LEU A 13 -5.23 -7.80 -6.29
C LEU A 13 -6.23 -8.49 -5.37
N ILE A 14 -6.85 -7.76 -4.45
CA ILE A 14 -7.83 -8.32 -3.51
C ILE A 14 -9.06 -8.81 -4.29
N ALA A 15 -9.53 -8.06 -5.28
CA ALA A 15 -10.64 -8.48 -6.14
C ALA A 15 -10.33 -9.75 -6.96
N ASN A 16 -9.05 -10.03 -7.22
CA ASN A 16 -8.59 -11.20 -7.95
C ASN A 16 -7.86 -12.23 -7.07
N ILE A 17 -8.05 -12.20 -5.75
CA ILE A 17 -7.26 -12.99 -4.80
C ILE A 17 -7.34 -14.50 -5.08
N ASN A 18 -8.53 -15.01 -5.41
CA ASN A 18 -8.72 -16.42 -5.75
C ASN A 18 -7.98 -16.78 -7.05
N ARG A 19 -8.04 -15.90 -8.07
CA ARG A 19 -7.35 -16.12 -9.35
C ARG A 19 -5.82 -16.12 -9.19
N VAL A 20 -5.31 -15.27 -8.30
CA VAL A 20 -3.87 -15.23 -7.96
C VAL A 20 -3.50 -16.51 -7.20
N ALA A 21 -4.33 -16.96 -6.27
CA ALA A 21 -4.13 -18.22 -5.55
C ALA A 21 -4.10 -19.41 -6.52
N ASP A 22 -5.07 -19.51 -7.43
CA ASP A 22 -5.13 -20.57 -8.45
C ASP A 22 -3.90 -20.57 -9.36
N PHE A 23 -3.46 -19.38 -9.79
CA PHE A 23 -2.25 -19.24 -10.60
C PHE A 23 -1.01 -19.71 -9.84
N ILE A 24 -0.87 -19.36 -8.56
CA ILE A 24 0.24 -19.84 -7.73
C ILE A 24 0.15 -21.36 -7.54
N SER A 25 -1.03 -21.89 -7.23
CA SER A 25 -1.26 -23.33 -7.06
C SER A 25 -0.91 -24.11 -8.34
N ALA A 26 -1.27 -23.60 -9.51
CA ALA A 26 -0.96 -24.23 -10.80
C ALA A 26 0.55 -24.23 -11.12
N ASN A 27 1.29 -23.19 -10.72
CA ASN A 27 2.73 -23.10 -10.99
C ASN A 27 3.59 -23.83 -9.96
N PHE A 28 3.15 -23.89 -8.69
CA PHE A 28 3.93 -24.45 -7.58
C PHE A 28 3.44 -25.84 -7.12
N GLY A 29 2.28 -26.31 -7.61
CA GLY A 29 1.73 -27.61 -7.24
C GLY A 29 1.31 -27.74 -5.76
N ILE A 30 1.19 -26.61 -5.05
CA ILE A 30 0.75 -26.53 -3.67
C ILE A 30 -0.62 -25.87 -3.62
N GLU A 31 -1.55 -26.41 -2.84
CA GLU A 31 -2.80 -25.70 -2.54
C GLU A 31 -2.48 -24.57 -1.57
N VAL A 32 -2.52 -23.32 -2.07
CA VAL A 32 -2.26 -22.12 -1.24
C VAL A 32 -3.25 -22.03 -0.07
N PHE A 33 -4.49 -22.48 -0.27
CA PHE A 33 -5.55 -22.51 0.74
C PHE A 33 -6.22 -23.88 0.75
N PRO A 34 -5.67 -24.87 1.48
CA PRO A 34 -6.26 -26.20 1.53
C PRO A 34 -7.61 -26.15 2.27
N PRO A 35 -8.73 -26.52 1.62
CA PRO A 35 -10.07 -26.46 2.21
C PRO A 35 -10.21 -27.37 3.43
N ASP A 36 -9.39 -28.42 3.54
CA ASP A 36 -9.34 -29.32 4.70
C ASP A 36 -8.89 -28.63 6.00
N VAL A 37 -8.11 -27.54 5.88
CA VAL A 37 -7.59 -26.78 7.03
C VAL A 37 -8.42 -25.52 7.28
N TYR A 38 -8.83 -24.84 6.21
CA TYR A 38 -9.51 -23.54 6.31
C TYR A 38 -11.04 -23.63 6.22
N TYR A 39 -11.62 -24.78 5.83
CA TYR A 39 -13.08 -24.98 5.68
C TYR A 39 -13.79 -23.93 4.79
N PHE A 40 -13.05 -23.23 3.93
CA PHE A 40 -13.58 -22.26 2.98
C PHE A 40 -13.17 -22.68 1.57
N ASP A 41 -14.14 -22.95 0.70
CA ASP A 41 -13.90 -23.29 -0.72
C ASP A 41 -13.33 -22.11 -1.53
N SER A 42 -13.48 -20.88 -1.03
CA SER A 42 -12.93 -19.66 -1.63
C SER A 42 -12.83 -18.55 -0.59
N ILE A 43 -11.85 -17.65 -0.75
CA ILE A 43 -11.74 -16.48 0.13
C ILE A 43 -12.71 -15.41 -0.35
N PRO A 44 -13.73 -15.03 0.44
CA PRO A 44 -14.61 -13.94 0.08
C PRO A 44 -13.86 -12.61 0.23
N ALA A 45 -13.46 -12.01 -0.90
CA ALA A 45 -12.83 -10.70 -0.96
C ALA A 45 -13.85 -9.58 -0.62
N ARG A 46 -14.14 -9.39 0.66
CA ARG A 46 -15.06 -8.36 1.16
C ARG A 46 -14.28 -7.09 1.47
N ILE A 47 -14.30 -6.14 0.53
CA ILE A 47 -13.63 -4.84 0.69
C ILE A 47 -14.59 -3.85 1.34
N ASN A 48 -14.22 -3.31 2.50
CA ASN A 48 -14.94 -2.18 3.08
C ASN A 48 -14.31 -0.86 2.58
N ILE A 49 -15.05 -0.13 1.75
CA ILE A 49 -14.61 1.13 1.16
C ILE A 49 -14.36 2.18 2.25
N SER A 50 -15.16 2.18 3.32
CA SER A 50 -15.00 3.15 4.43
C SER A 50 -13.67 2.96 5.16
N GLU A 51 -13.34 1.73 5.54
CA GLU A 51 -12.06 1.39 6.18
C GLU A 51 -10.88 1.70 5.26
N THR A 52 -11.00 1.35 3.98
CA THR A 52 -9.96 1.63 2.98
C THR A 52 -9.72 3.13 2.84
N ALA A 53 -10.78 3.94 2.78
CA ALA A 53 -10.68 5.39 2.67
C ALA A 53 -10.03 6.02 3.92
N VAL A 54 -10.36 5.53 5.11
CA VAL A 54 -9.75 5.99 6.36
C VAL A 54 -8.25 5.67 6.37
N ILE A 55 -7.85 4.46 6.00
CA ILE A 55 -6.45 4.05 5.94
C ILE A 55 -5.67 4.92 4.94
N VAL A 56 -6.20 5.12 3.74
CA VAL A 56 -5.57 5.97 2.71
C VAL A 56 -5.46 7.42 3.19
N GLY A 57 -6.51 7.95 3.83
CA GLY A 57 -6.50 9.29 4.40
C GLY A 57 -5.44 9.47 5.49
N CYS A 58 -5.35 8.52 6.42
CA CYS A 58 -4.31 8.52 7.46
C CYS A 58 -2.90 8.43 6.87
N ALA A 59 -2.68 7.56 5.88
CA ALA A 59 -1.39 7.42 5.22
C ALA A 59 -0.96 8.72 4.51
N LEU A 60 -1.89 9.40 3.83
CA LEU A 60 -1.62 10.70 3.21
C LEU A 60 -1.28 11.76 4.25
N LEU A 61 -2.05 11.84 5.35
CA LEU A 61 -1.79 12.77 6.45
C LEU A 61 -0.40 12.57 7.04
N ILE A 62 -0.02 11.33 7.34
CA ILE A 62 1.30 11.01 7.91
C ILE A 62 2.40 11.35 6.91
N SER A 63 2.23 11.04 5.62
CA SER A 63 3.21 11.37 4.58
C SER A 63 3.43 12.88 4.44
N ILE A 64 2.36 13.67 4.54
CA ILE A 64 2.43 15.14 4.52
C ILE A 64 3.14 15.64 5.78
N LEU A 65 2.77 15.16 6.97
CA LEU A 65 3.42 15.58 8.23
C LEU A 65 4.91 15.22 8.26
N ALA A 66 5.26 14.03 7.78
CA ALA A 66 6.64 13.56 7.71
C ALA A 66 7.49 14.39 6.72
N SER A 67 6.91 14.86 5.61
CA SER A 67 7.61 15.72 4.64
C SER A 67 7.63 17.20 5.07
N LEU A 68 6.67 17.64 5.88
CA LEU A 68 6.60 19.00 6.36
C LEU A 68 7.77 19.36 7.31
N TYR A 69 8.15 18.45 8.21
CA TYR A 69 9.28 18.67 9.13
C TYR A 69 10.62 18.97 8.41
N PRO A 70 11.11 18.14 7.46
CA PRO A 70 12.36 18.43 6.75
C PRO A 70 12.23 19.64 5.82
N ALA A 71 11.06 19.86 5.19
CA ALA A 71 10.84 21.04 4.36
C ALA A 71 10.93 22.34 5.17
N TRP A 72 10.35 22.34 6.38
CA TRP A 72 10.41 23.49 7.27
C TRP A 72 11.83 23.73 7.81
N LYS A 73 12.56 22.65 8.13
CA LYS A 73 13.98 22.74 8.49
C LYS A 73 14.82 23.30 7.32
N ALA A 74 14.55 22.89 6.09
CA ALA A 74 15.26 23.36 4.91
C ALA A 74 14.99 24.83 4.58
N ALA A 75 13.74 25.28 4.71
CA ALA A 75 13.36 26.67 4.45
C ALA A 75 13.99 27.68 5.44
N ARG A 76 14.46 27.21 6.60
CA ARG A 76 15.13 28.02 7.63
C ARG A 76 16.66 27.97 7.58
N MET A 77 17.25 27.16 6.69
CA MET A 77 18.69 27.22 6.45
C MET A 77 19.01 28.52 5.71
N GLU A 78 19.92 29.33 6.26
CA GLU A 78 20.29 30.61 5.67
C GLU A 78 20.90 30.41 4.28
N PRO A 79 20.44 31.16 3.26
CA PRO A 79 20.89 30.99 1.87
C PRO A 79 22.35 31.41 1.64
N VAL A 80 23.01 31.97 2.66
CA VAL A 80 24.36 32.57 2.57
C VAL A 80 25.50 31.54 2.66
N ASP A 81 25.31 30.40 3.33
CA ASP A 81 26.37 29.38 3.43
C ASP A 81 26.35 28.39 2.26
N ALA A 82 25.25 28.26 1.52
CA ALA A 82 25.17 27.37 0.36
C ALA A 82 26.00 27.85 -0.84
N LEU A 83 26.27 29.16 -0.95
CA LEU A 83 27.08 29.78 -2.00
C LEU A 83 28.55 29.98 -1.64
N ARG A 84 28.93 29.81 -0.35
CA ARG A 84 30.31 30.01 0.12
C ARG A 84 31.13 28.72 0.19
N TYR A 85 30.50 27.59 -0.15
CA TYR A 85 31.11 26.26 -0.25
C TYR A 85 31.08 25.68 -1.68
N GLU A 86 30.75 26.51 -2.69
CA GLU A 86 31.19 26.30 -4.08
C GLU A 86 32.52 27.03 -4.33
#